data_AF-A0A7T5RHC4-F1
#
_entry.id   AF-A0A7T5RHC4-F1
#
_cell.length_a   1.000
_cell.length_b   1.000
_cell.length_c   1.000
_cell.angle_alpha   90.00
_cell.angle_beta   90.00
_cell.angle_gamma   90.00
#
_symmetry.space_group_name_H-M   'P 1'
#
loop_
_entity.id
_entity.type
_entity.pdbx_description
1 polymer ?
#
loop_
_entity_poly.entity_id
_entity_poly.type
_entity_poly.pdbx_seq_one_letter_code
_entity_poly.pdbx_strand_id
1 'polypeptide(L)'
;MVDKNESSGNSIITPAQEATSQSVVKIDGGKPKPGINISNNLDPRDNLSSIADNPRTVEELMKDPNIKFALDKAGIDDPRSLSTYDFETGEMKIVSLSPAEILEIVSEQNPNGFKLDKPPKENPEQMLSWLKWRNTDLTYSKDITPKMVAKGISVVTKLGLPIEELSEAQIVMCQDMTDEQVKQLRQQRETARPDFFETIRNTPGILTEEEIGNLNRQARDYIRERKLEDDYFIPNELSQFRNQLSVDIGERFDAHGLAKGDELRILNYLLSHGISPERPFHTCPLRAENEVDIAALGAVGPYDNGAFIVLGDVDRLIDDSGIRSVLVNEQYYNAVPLLQQKFPKIDFIKASEMTTALSQLIKNKAERI
;
A
#
# COMPACT_ATOMS: atom_id res chain seq x y z
N MET A 1 7.80 82.41 -15.89
CA MET A 1 6.87 82.35 -17.03
C MET A 1 5.72 81.47 -16.60
N VAL A 2 4.58 82.08 -16.26
CA VAL A 2 3.27 81.94 -16.96
C VAL A 2 2.64 80.58 -16.62
N ASP A 3 1.49 80.38 -15.95
CA ASP A 3 0.34 81.15 -15.44
C ASP A 3 -0.31 80.25 -14.33
N LYS A 4 -0.89 80.67 -13.18
CA LYS A 4 -2.08 81.49 -12.86
C LYS A 4 -3.41 81.08 -13.54
N ASN A 5 -4.37 80.65 -12.70
CA ASN A 5 -5.82 80.97 -12.69
C ASN A 5 -6.63 79.72 -12.25
N GLU A 6 -7.26 79.71 -11.07
CA GLU A 6 -8.47 80.44 -10.63
C GLU A 6 -9.79 79.92 -11.19
N SER A 7 -10.79 79.87 -10.28
CA SER A 7 -12.25 79.92 -10.50
C SER A 7 -12.89 78.61 -10.96
N SER A 8 -14.03 78.13 -10.48
CA SER A 8 -15.18 78.62 -9.67
C SER A 8 -15.93 77.34 -9.20
N GLY A 9 -16.68 77.24 -8.11
CA GLY A 9 -17.67 78.16 -7.56
C GLY A 9 -19.07 77.83 -8.07
N ASN A 10 -19.83 76.93 -7.41
CA ASN A 10 -21.25 77.14 -7.15
C ASN A 10 -21.86 76.12 -6.16
N SER A 11 -22.81 76.63 -5.38
CA SER A 11 -23.34 76.09 -4.12
C SER A 11 -24.88 75.95 -4.17
N ILE A 12 -25.43 75.27 -3.15
CA ILE A 12 -26.83 75.30 -2.63
C ILE A 12 -27.77 74.35 -3.43
N ILE A 13 -28.42 73.31 -2.84
CA ILE A 13 -29.56 73.34 -1.90
C ILE A 13 -29.71 72.00 -1.11
N THR A 14 -29.85 72.11 0.21
CA THR A 14 -30.30 71.13 1.25
C THR A 14 -31.86 71.15 1.33
N PRO A 15 -32.65 70.22 1.97
CA PRO A 15 -32.38 69.33 3.12
C PRO A 15 -33.02 67.91 2.93
N ALA A 16 -33.13 66.94 3.85
CA ALA A 16 -33.09 66.84 5.31
C ALA A 16 -32.75 65.38 5.73
N GLN A 17 -32.14 65.25 6.93
CA GLN A 17 -32.37 64.27 8.02
C GLN A 17 -32.73 62.81 7.65
N GLU A 18 -32.10 61.75 8.17
CA GLU A 18 -31.77 61.46 9.58
C GLU A 18 -30.52 60.61 9.73
N ALA A 19 -29.93 60.72 10.92
CA ALA A 19 -28.74 60.02 11.37
C ALA A 19 -29.04 58.54 11.69
N THR A 20 -28.09 57.66 11.42
CA THR A 20 -27.45 56.86 12.49
C THR A 20 -26.19 56.16 12.01
N SER A 21 -25.20 56.24 12.88
CA SER A 21 -23.83 55.75 12.80
C SER A 21 -23.65 54.34 12.22
N GLN A 22 -22.81 54.21 11.20
CA GLN A 22 -22.13 52.95 10.89
C GLN A 22 -20.62 53.13 11.09
N SER A 23 -20.11 52.38 12.06
CA SER A 23 -18.69 52.13 12.28
C SER A 23 -18.11 51.38 11.09
N VAL A 24 -17.16 52.03 10.42
CA VAL A 24 -16.33 51.47 9.36
C VAL A 24 -15.37 50.45 9.95
N VAL A 25 -15.50 49.18 9.55
CA VAL A 25 -14.37 48.24 9.56
C VAL A 25 -13.91 48.11 8.11
N LYS A 26 -12.76 48.73 7.81
CA LYS A 26 -12.01 48.48 6.57
C LYS A 26 -11.42 47.08 6.65
N ILE A 27 -11.65 46.27 5.62
CA ILE A 27 -10.74 45.17 5.27
C ILE A 27 -10.32 45.42 3.82
N ASP A 28 -9.00 45.58 3.66
CA ASP A 28 -8.33 45.93 2.42
C ASP A 28 -8.48 44.84 1.36
N GLY A 29 -8.70 45.31 0.12
CA GLY A 29 -8.86 44.48 -1.06
C GLY A 29 -7.56 43.84 -1.54
N GLY A 30 -7.56 42.52 -1.63
CA GLY A 30 -6.70 41.78 -2.54
C GLY A 30 -7.41 41.60 -3.88
N LYS A 31 -6.81 42.10 -4.97
CA LYS A 31 -7.30 41.93 -6.35
C LYS A 31 -7.37 40.45 -6.74
N PRO A 32 -8.41 39.98 -7.46
CA PRO A 32 -8.38 38.66 -8.08
C PRO A 32 -7.48 38.66 -9.32
N LYS A 33 -6.71 37.58 -9.51
CA LYS A 33 -6.04 37.27 -10.80
C LYS A 33 -6.98 36.42 -11.66
N PRO A 34 -7.03 36.63 -12.99
CA PRO A 34 -7.92 35.88 -13.86
C PRO A 34 -7.30 34.56 -14.35
N GLY A 35 -8.15 33.54 -14.47
CA GLY A 35 -8.12 32.56 -15.55
C GLY A 35 -7.27 31.31 -15.35
N ILE A 36 -7.94 30.19 -15.05
CA ILE A 36 -7.67 28.94 -15.77
C ILE A 36 -9.02 28.44 -16.28
N ASN A 37 -9.12 28.38 -17.60
CA ASN A 37 -10.22 27.78 -18.34
C ASN A 37 -9.85 26.30 -18.51
N ILE A 38 -10.62 25.37 -17.93
CA ILE A 38 -10.53 23.94 -18.27
C ILE A 38 -11.89 23.52 -18.80
N SER A 39 -11.92 23.29 -20.10
CA SER A 39 -12.98 22.64 -20.85
C SER A 39 -13.16 21.18 -20.43
N ASN A 40 -14.41 20.80 -20.20
CA ASN A 40 -15.08 19.52 -20.50
C ASN A 40 -14.21 18.27 -20.68
N ASN A 41 -14.30 17.33 -19.74
CA ASN A 41 -14.96 16.03 -19.95
C ASN A 41 -14.73 15.10 -18.77
N LEU A 42 -15.83 14.74 -18.07
CA LEU A 42 -16.26 13.39 -17.68
C LEU A 42 -17.36 13.56 -16.62
N ASP A 43 -18.57 13.16 -16.98
CA ASP A 43 -19.80 13.28 -16.19
C ASP A 43 -19.82 12.23 -15.05
N PRO A 44 -19.85 12.63 -13.76
CA PRO A 44 -19.97 11.69 -12.64
C PRO A 44 -21.42 11.65 -12.14
N ARG A 45 -22.40 11.37 -13.01
CA ARG A 45 -23.82 11.29 -12.63
C ARG A 45 -24.36 9.90 -12.33
N ASP A 46 -23.54 8.86 -12.38
CA ASP A 46 -24.04 7.49 -12.22
C ASP A 46 -24.03 6.92 -10.79
N ASN A 47 -23.62 7.68 -9.76
CA ASN A 47 -23.59 7.18 -8.37
C ASN A 47 -24.51 7.89 -7.37
N LEU A 48 -25.38 8.82 -7.80
CA LEU A 48 -26.31 9.53 -6.91
C LEU A 48 -27.79 9.11 -7.06
N SER A 49 -28.08 8.16 -7.95
CA SER A 49 -29.45 7.75 -8.27
C SER A 49 -30.15 6.92 -7.17
N SER A 50 -29.46 6.45 -6.14
CA SER A 50 -30.06 5.59 -5.11
C SER A 50 -30.56 6.31 -3.85
N ILE A 51 -30.47 7.64 -3.78
CA ILE A 51 -30.94 8.44 -2.62
C ILE A 51 -32.27 9.18 -2.94
N ALA A 52 -32.73 9.13 -4.18
CA ALA A 52 -33.88 9.93 -4.65
C ALA A 52 -35.27 9.40 -4.22
N ASP A 53 -35.39 8.19 -3.68
CA ASP A 53 -36.71 7.55 -3.51
C ASP A 53 -37.37 7.76 -2.13
N ASN A 54 -36.81 8.58 -1.24
CA ASN A 54 -37.50 8.91 0.01
C ASN A 54 -37.09 10.28 0.58
N PRO A 55 -37.87 11.35 0.36
CA PRO A 55 -37.55 12.66 0.92
C PRO A 55 -37.70 12.63 2.45
N ARG A 56 -36.59 12.46 3.16
CA ARG A 56 -36.54 12.68 4.61
C ARG A 56 -36.68 14.16 4.89
N THR A 57 -37.49 14.50 5.88
CA THR A 57 -37.61 15.87 6.38
C THR A 57 -36.30 16.35 7.00
N VAL A 58 -36.06 17.67 7.03
CA VAL A 58 -34.88 18.26 7.70
C VAL A 58 -34.82 17.81 9.17
N GLU A 59 -35.96 17.71 9.87
CA GLU A 59 -36.00 17.15 11.24
C GLU A 59 -35.55 15.68 11.32
N GLU A 60 -35.78 14.87 10.28
CA GLU A 60 -35.33 13.46 10.25
C GLU A 60 -33.84 13.33 9.94
N LEU A 61 -33.27 14.24 9.17
CA LEU A 61 -31.83 14.27 8.87
C LEU A 61 -31.01 14.82 10.05
N MET A 62 -31.57 15.76 10.81
CA MET A 62 -30.96 16.24 12.06
C MET A 62 -30.93 15.17 13.17
N LYS A 63 -31.65 14.06 13.00
CA LYS A 63 -31.54 12.87 13.85
C LYS A 63 -30.40 11.93 13.42
N ASP A 64 -29.82 12.13 12.23
CA ASP A 64 -28.64 11.39 11.80
C ASP A 64 -27.39 11.94 12.51
N PRO A 65 -26.70 11.13 13.35
CA PRO A 65 -25.57 11.60 14.13
C PRO A 65 -24.41 12.10 13.26
N ASN A 66 -24.28 11.63 12.03
CA ASN A 66 -23.20 12.02 11.13
C ASN A 66 -23.45 13.41 10.54
N ILE A 67 -24.70 13.70 10.18
CA ILE A 67 -25.11 15.00 9.64
C ILE A 67 -25.02 16.06 10.73
N LYS A 68 -25.54 15.77 11.92
CA LYS A 68 -25.45 16.69 13.06
C LYS A 68 -24.00 16.99 13.44
N PHE A 69 -23.14 15.97 13.48
CA PHE A 69 -21.72 16.14 13.79
C PHE A 69 -20.99 17.03 12.75
N ALA A 70 -21.32 16.88 11.46
CA ALA A 70 -20.76 17.70 10.40
C ALA A 70 -21.20 19.17 10.51
N LEU A 71 -22.48 19.43 10.81
CA LEU A 71 -23.04 20.78 10.98
C LEU A 71 -22.48 21.49 12.22
N ASP A 72 -22.42 20.80 13.37
CA ASP A 72 -21.84 21.33 14.62
C ASP A 72 -20.36 21.74 14.41
N LYS A 73 -19.62 21.00 13.57
CA LYS A 73 -18.22 21.31 13.24
C LYS A 73 -18.05 22.43 12.23
N ALA A 74 -19.04 22.64 11.37
CA ALA A 74 -19.09 23.78 10.46
C ALA A 74 -19.56 25.08 11.14
N GLY A 75 -20.01 25.01 12.40
CA GLY A 75 -20.57 26.16 13.12
C GLY A 75 -21.93 26.60 12.57
N ILE A 76 -22.68 25.67 11.97
CA ILE A 76 -23.99 25.92 11.37
C ILE A 76 -25.06 25.44 12.36
N ASP A 77 -25.65 26.40 13.08
CA ASP A 77 -26.62 26.12 14.15
C ASP A 77 -28.03 25.76 13.61
N ASP A 78 -28.38 26.23 12.41
CA ASP A 78 -29.62 25.86 11.71
C ASP A 78 -29.36 25.71 10.19
N PRO A 79 -29.48 24.51 9.60
CA PRO A 79 -29.30 24.33 8.16
C PRO A 79 -30.33 25.08 7.30
N ARG A 80 -31.43 25.58 7.89
CA ARG A 80 -32.45 26.42 7.22
C ARG A 80 -32.02 27.88 7.07
N SER A 81 -30.93 28.32 7.71
CA SER A 81 -30.52 29.73 7.73
C SER A 81 -29.55 30.12 6.61
N LEU A 82 -29.36 29.30 5.58
CA LEU A 82 -28.51 29.63 4.43
C LEU A 82 -29.27 30.59 3.49
N SER A 83 -28.96 31.88 3.59
CA SER A 83 -29.50 32.92 2.70
C SER A 83 -28.64 33.08 1.45
N THR A 84 -29.25 33.12 0.26
CA THR A 84 -28.58 33.53 -0.98
C THR A 84 -29.12 34.89 -1.44
N TYR A 85 -28.21 35.74 -1.95
CA TYR A 85 -28.55 37.07 -2.45
C TYR A 85 -28.84 37.00 -3.94
N ASP A 86 -30.07 37.32 -4.33
CA ASP A 86 -30.51 37.33 -5.71
C ASP A 86 -30.07 38.65 -6.38
N PHE A 87 -29.03 38.60 -7.20
CA PHE A 87 -28.42 39.80 -7.78
C PHE A 87 -29.28 40.48 -8.86
N GLU A 88 -30.27 39.79 -9.44
CA GLU A 88 -31.16 40.38 -10.44
C GLU A 88 -32.30 41.16 -9.80
N THR A 89 -32.78 40.71 -8.64
CA THR A 89 -33.92 41.32 -7.93
C THR A 89 -33.51 42.17 -6.73
N GLY A 90 -32.29 41.98 -6.20
CA GLY A 90 -31.79 42.68 -5.01
C GLY A 90 -32.36 42.16 -3.69
N GLU A 91 -33.04 41.01 -3.69
CA GLU A 91 -33.66 40.42 -2.51
C GLU A 91 -32.79 39.30 -1.90
N MET A 92 -32.80 39.21 -0.56
CA MET A 92 -32.32 38.00 0.11
C MET A 92 -33.41 36.93 0.09
N LYS A 93 -33.14 35.80 -0.54
CA LYS A 93 -34.01 34.61 -0.49
C LYS A 93 -33.45 33.61 0.52
N ILE A 94 -34.32 33.14 1.41
CA ILE A 94 -34.07 31.96 2.22
C ILE A 94 -34.39 30.77 1.33
N VAL A 95 -33.37 30.02 0.92
CA VAL A 95 -33.56 28.83 0.09
C VAL A 95 -33.66 27.63 1.02
N SER A 96 -34.78 26.91 0.97
CA SER A 96 -34.87 25.59 1.61
C SER A 96 -34.03 24.62 0.78
N LEU A 97 -32.79 24.37 1.21
CA LEU A 97 -31.91 23.44 0.53
C LEU A 97 -32.36 22.00 0.81
N SER A 98 -32.35 21.20 -0.25
CA SER A 98 -32.52 19.76 -0.16
C SER A 98 -31.30 19.11 0.50
N PRO A 99 -31.44 17.89 1.02
CA PRO A 99 -30.34 17.18 1.70
C PRO A 99 -29.09 16.98 0.82
N ALA A 100 -29.30 16.81 -0.50
CA ALA A 100 -28.23 16.67 -1.47
C ALA A 100 -27.47 18.00 -1.65
N GLU A 101 -28.17 19.12 -1.71
CA GLU A 101 -27.56 20.46 -1.87
C GLU A 101 -26.75 20.86 -0.64
N ILE A 102 -27.18 20.47 0.57
CA ILE A 102 -26.39 20.71 1.79
C ILE A 102 -25.08 19.92 1.74
N LEU A 103 -25.11 18.64 1.33
CA LEU A 103 -23.93 17.81 1.19
C LEU A 103 -22.97 18.33 0.11
N GLU A 104 -23.52 18.81 -0.99
CA GLU A 104 -22.78 19.43 -2.09
C GLU A 104 -22.07 20.70 -1.64
N ILE A 105 -22.77 21.63 -0.97
CA ILE A 105 -22.19 22.88 -0.43
C ILE A 105 -21.09 22.58 0.60
N VAL A 106 -21.31 21.60 1.49
CA VAL A 106 -20.30 21.18 2.48
C VAL A 106 -19.06 20.57 1.79
N SER A 107 -19.23 19.90 0.66
CA SER A 107 -18.12 19.34 -0.14
C SER A 107 -17.37 20.39 -0.96
N GLU A 108 -18.08 21.38 -1.53
CA GLU A 108 -17.51 22.45 -2.36
C GLU A 108 -16.72 23.47 -1.54
N GLN A 109 -17.21 23.84 -0.34
CA GLN A 109 -16.50 24.75 0.54
C GLN A 109 -15.26 24.11 1.19
N ASN A 110 -15.04 22.81 1.00
CA ASN A 110 -13.90 22.09 1.57
C ASN A 110 -13.38 20.99 0.62
N PRO A 111 -12.74 21.34 -0.51
CA PRO A 111 -12.34 20.41 -1.57
C PRO A 111 -11.26 19.38 -1.16
N ASN A 112 -10.65 19.54 0.02
CA ASN A 112 -9.72 18.55 0.58
C ASN A 112 -10.39 17.53 1.51
N GLY A 113 -11.72 17.64 1.71
CA GLY A 113 -12.47 16.87 2.70
C GLY A 113 -12.02 17.17 4.12
N PHE A 114 -12.91 17.04 5.10
CA PHE A 114 -12.48 16.92 6.48
C PHE A 114 -11.68 15.62 6.65
N LYS A 115 -10.37 15.66 6.36
CA LYS A 115 -9.45 14.62 6.82
C LYS A 115 -9.30 14.77 8.32
N LEU A 116 -10.23 14.19 9.07
CA LEU A 116 -9.94 13.80 10.44
C LEU A 116 -8.89 12.69 10.34
N ASP A 117 -7.61 13.09 10.35
CA ASP A 117 -6.46 12.18 10.38
C ASP A 117 -6.39 11.36 11.67
N LYS A 118 -7.26 11.65 12.66
CA LYS A 118 -7.31 10.97 13.92
C LYS A 118 -8.74 10.58 14.25
N PRO A 119 -8.98 9.35 14.76
CA PRO A 119 -10.30 8.95 15.20
C PRO A 119 -10.78 9.84 16.36
N PRO A 120 -12.09 10.12 16.45
CA PRO A 120 -12.66 10.81 17.60
C PRO A 120 -12.37 10.01 18.88
N LYS A 121 -11.90 10.69 19.93
CA LYS A 121 -11.26 10.02 21.08
C LYS A 121 -12.23 9.47 22.13
N GLU A 122 -13.49 9.89 22.12
CA GLU A 122 -14.35 9.78 23.31
C GLU A 122 -15.76 9.22 23.05
N ASN A 123 -16.19 9.08 21.79
CA ASN A 123 -17.51 8.56 21.45
C ASN A 123 -17.42 7.33 20.51
N PRO A 124 -17.74 6.12 21.00
CA PRO A 124 -17.73 4.90 20.21
C PRO A 124 -18.59 4.93 18.94
N GLU A 125 -19.73 5.64 18.97
CA GLU A 125 -20.61 5.76 17.81
C GLU A 125 -19.97 6.62 16.72
N GLN A 126 -19.34 7.72 17.12
CA GLN A 126 -18.56 8.56 16.21
C GLN A 126 -17.35 7.82 15.64
N MET A 127 -16.72 6.92 16.41
CA MET A 127 -15.60 6.09 15.93
C MET A 127 -16.04 5.07 14.88
N LEU A 128 -17.18 4.39 15.08
CA LEU A 128 -17.72 3.47 14.10
C LEU A 128 -18.14 4.19 12.81
N SER A 129 -18.78 5.36 12.94
CA SER A 129 -19.09 6.21 11.78
C SER A 129 -17.84 6.67 11.03
N TRP A 130 -16.78 7.06 11.76
CA TRP A 130 -15.51 7.46 11.17
C TRP A 130 -14.83 6.30 10.40
N LEU A 131 -14.84 5.08 10.94
CA LEU A 131 -14.31 3.90 10.25
C LEU A 131 -15.10 3.53 8.99
N LYS A 132 -16.44 3.60 9.05
CA LYS A 132 -17.32 3.39 7.89
C LYS A 132 -17.09 4.41 6.79
N TRP A 133 -16.85 5.67 7.17
CA TRP A 133 -16.55 6.74 6.22
C TRP A 133 -15.18 6.58 5.56
N ARG A 134 -14.15 6.19 6.31
CA ARG A 134 -12.78 5.98 5.80
C ARG A 134 -12.66 4.79 4.86
N ASN A 135 -13.44 3.73 5.09
CA ASN A 135 -13.40 2.51 4.31
C ASN A 135 -14.75 2.27 3.64
N THR A 136 -14.99 2.98 2.54
CA THR A 136 -16.23 2.85 1.74
C THR A 136 -16.47 1.43 1.23
N ASP A 137 -15.41 0.62 1.12
CA ASP A 137 -15.47 -0.76 0.64
C ASP A 137 -15.70 -1.79 1.78
N LEU A 138 -15.54 -1.39 3.04
CA LEU A 138 -15.75 -2.26 4.20
C LEU A 138 -17.18 -2.13 4.72
N THR A 139 -17.97 -3.17 4.45
CA THR A 139 -19.28 -3.33 5.09
C THR A 139 -19.09 -4.04 6.43
N TYR A 140 -19.37 -3.34 7.53
CA TYR A 140 -19.42 -3.95 8.86
C TYR A 140 -20.79 -4.57 9.08
N SER A 141 -20.84 -5.81 9.54
CA SER A 141 -22.09 -6.47 9.87
C SER A 141 -22.85 -5.75 10.99
N LYS A 142 -24.15 -6.02 11.12
CA LYS A 142 -25.01 -5.45 12.16
C LYS A 142 -24.60 -5.87 13.57
N ASP A 143 -23.80 -6.92 13.69
CA ASP A 143 -23.36 -7.47 14.98
C ASP A 143 -22.16 -6.69 15.55
N ILE A 144 -21.54 -5.83 14.74
CA ILE A 144 -20.46 -4.94 15.19
C ILE A 144 -21.01 -3.74 15.93
N THR A 145 -20.86 -3.78 17.25
CA THR A 145 -21.29 -2.70 18.14
C THR A 145 -20.23 -1.59 18.25
N PRO A 146 -20.65 -0.34 18.53
CA PRO A 146 -19.72 0.76 18.83
C PRO A 146 -18.69 0.43 19.92
N LYS A 147 -19.10 -0.33 20.95
CA LYS A 147 -18.22 -0.73 22.05
C LYS A 147 -17.10 -1.68 21.59
N MET A 148 -17.42 -2.63 20.70
CA MET A 148 -16.43 -3.52 20.10
C MET A 148 -15.42 -2.75 19.26
N VAL A 149 -15.89 -1.77 18.50
CA VAL A 149 -15.05 -0.89 17.69
C VAL A 149 -14.10 -0.09 18.56
N ALA A 150 -14.61 0.57 19.61
CA ALA A 150 -13.78 1.32 20.55
C ALA A 150 -12.71 0.43 21.21
N LYS A 151 -13.06 -0.80 21.56
CA LYS A 151 -12.12 -1.80 22.08
C LYS A 151 -11.07 -2.19 21.04
N GLY A 152 -11.47 -2.50 19.81
CA GLY A 152 -10.57 -2.81 18.69
C GLY A 152 -9.58 -1.70 18.40
N ILE A 153 -10.05 -0.45 18.31
CA ILE A 153 -9.20 0.72 18.14
C ILE A 153 -8.22 0.85 19.30
N SER A 154 -8.68 0.68 20.55
CA SER A 154 -7.81 0.74 21.74
C SER A 154 -6.69 -0.31 21.67
N VAL A 155 -7.02 -1.55 21.30
CA VAL A 155 -6.05 -2.65 21.16
C VAL A 155 -5.04 -2.36 20.05
N VAL A 156 -5.50 -2.02 18.84
CA VAL A 156 -4.65 -1.73 17.68
C VAL A 156 -3.74 -0.52 17.94
N THR A 157 -4.26 0.52 18.58
CA THR A 157 -3.45 1.68 19.01
C THR A 157 -2.37 1.27 20.01
N LYS A 158 -2.72 0.47 21.02
CA LYS A 158 -1.76 -0.04 22.03
C LYS A 158 -0.69 -0.93 21.40
N LEU A 159 -1.03 -1.65 20.34
CA LEU A 159 -0.10 -2.48 19.57
C LEU A 159 0.76 -1.65 18.60
N GLY A 160 0.42 -0.38 18.33
CA GLY A 160 1.12 0.46 17.35
C GLY A 160 0.84 0.04 15.90
N LEU A 161 -0.37 -0.41 15.62
CA LEU A 161 -0.85 -0.79 14.28
C LEU A 161 -1.72 0.34 13.70
N PRO A 162 -1.80 0.48 12.36
CA PRO A 162 -2.66 1.48 11.72
C PRO A 162 -4.13 1.17 12.02
N ILE A 163 -4.88 2.19 12.44
CA ILE A 163 -6.30 2.07 12.82
C ILE A 163 -7.19 2.08 11.57
N GLU A 164 -6.68 2.64 10.48
CA GLU A 164 -7.36 2.84 9.21
C GLU A 164 -7.67 1.53 8.51
N GLU A 165 -6.99 0.44 8.86
CA GLU A 165 -7.14 -0.89 8.23
C GLU A 165 -7.92 -1.88 9.12
N LEU A 166 -8.62 -1.37 10.16
CA LEU A 166 -9.28 -2.22 11.14
C LEU A 166 -10.52 -2.93 10.54
N SER A 167 -10.31 -4.14 10.05
CA SER A 167 -11.36 -5.03 9.53
C SER A 167 -12.32 -5.55 10.60
N GLU A 168 -13.49 -6.02 10.19
CA GLU A 168 -14.47 -6.66 11.07
C GLU A 168 -13.88 -7.83 11.86
N ALA A 169 -13.13 -8.71 11.21
CA ALA A 169 -12.47 -9.85 11.86
C ALA A 169 -11.52 -9.40 12.97
N GLN A 170 -10.74 -8.32 12.74
CA GLN A 170 -9.85 -7.78 13.75
C GLN A 170 -10.63 -7.15 14.93
N ILE A 171 -11.76 -6.50 14.68
CA ILE A 171 -12.63 -5.97 15.75
C ILE A 171 -13.14 -7.10 16.63
N VAL A 172 -13.63 -8.19 16.03
CA VAL A 172 -14.11 -9.38 16.75
C VAL A 172 -12.98 -10.01 17.56
N MET A 173 -11.80 -10.21 16.96
CA MET A 173 -10.64 -10.74 17.68
C MET A 173 -10.23 -9.88 18.88
N CYS A 174 -10.36 -8.56 18.78
CA CYS A 174 -9.97 -7.64 19.85
C CYS A 174 -10.98 -7.55 21.00
N GLN A 175 -12.21 -8.01 20.80
CA GLN A 175 -13.31 -7.85 21.77
C GLN A 175 -12.96 -8.43 23.14
N ASP A 176 -12.41 -9.64 23.15
CA ASP A 176 -12.12 -10.39 24.38
C ASP A 176 -10.66 -10.26 24.84
N MET A 177 -9.86 -9.40 24.17
CA MET A 177 -8.46 -9.23 24.52
C MET A 177 -8.30 -8.43 25.82
N THR A 178 -7.66 -9.05 26.79
CA THR A 178 -7.25 -8.43 28.05
C THR A 178 -6.04 -7.53 27.85
N ASP A 179 -5.85 -6.54 28.73
CA ASP A 179 -4.67 -5.67 28.67
C ASP A 179 -3.35 -6.45 28.82
N GLU A 180 -3.36 -7.57 29.55
CA GLU A 180 -2.20 -8.44 29.69
C GLU A 180 -1.88 -9.17 28.37
N GLN A 181 -2.89 -9.66 27.64
CA GLN A 181 -2.70 -10.24 26.30
C GLN A 181 -2.19 -9.20 25.30
N VAL A 182 -2.69 -7.96 25.36
CA VAL A 182 -2.20 -6.85 24.52
C VAL A 182 -0.75 -6.54 24.84
N LYS A 183 -0.38 -6.51 26.13
CA LYS A 183 1.00 -6.31 26.58
C LYS A 183 1.91 -7.45 26.15
N GLN A 184 1.46 -8.70 26.24
CA GLN A 184 2.20 -9.87 25.77
C GLN A 184 2.42 -9.82 24.25
N LEU A 185 1.41 -9.47 23.46
CA LEU A 185 1.54 -9.33 22.00
C LEU A 185 2.43 -8.17 21.61
N ARG A 186 2.36 -7.05 22.33
CA ARG A 186 3.27 -5.92 22.15
C ARG A 186 4.71 -6.33 22.47
N GLN A 187 4.93 -7.01 23.59
CA GLN A 187 6.24 -7.53 23.96
C GLN A 187 6.73 -8.57 22.96
N GLN A 188 5.87 -9.46 22.47
CA GLN A 188 6.18 -10.37 21.38
C GLN A 188 6.55 -9.62 20.11
N ARG A 189 5.88 -8.53 19.75
CA ARG A 189 6.25 -7.69 18.60
C ARG A 189 7.55 -6.92 18.79
N GLU A 190 7.81 -6.43 20.00
CA GLU A 190 9.05 -5.71 20.37
C GLU A 190 10.25 -6.66 20.52
N THR A 191 10.00 -7.93 20.88
CA THR A 191 11.00 -9.00 20.94
C THR A 191 11.04 -9.88 19.69
N ALA A 192 10.08 -9.72 18.79
CA ALA A 192 10.04 -10.43 17.52
C ALA A 192 11.26 -9.95 16.74
N ARG A 193 12.14 -10.90 16.44
CA ARG A 193 13.20 -10.68 15.46
C ARG A 193 12.54 -10.04 14.23
N PRO A 194 13.16 -8.99 13.64
CA PRO A 194 12.61 -8.37 12.45
C PRO A 194 12.29 -9.44 11.42
N ASP A 195 11.15 -9.28 10.74
CA ASP A 195 10.72 -10.19 9.70
C ASP A 195 11.89 -10.44 8.74
N PHE A 196 12.03 -11.67 8.24
CA PHE A 196 13.13 -12.03 7.34
C PHE A 196 13.17 -11.11 6.13
N PHE A 197 12.00 -10.81 5.56
CA PHE A 197 11.88 -9.90 4.43
C PHE A 197 12.21 -8.45 4.80
N GLU A 198 11.84 -8.01 6.01
CA GLU A 198 12.23 -6.69 6.52
C GLU A 198 13.75 -6.61 6.74
N THR A 199 14.34 -7.67 7.27
CA THR A 199 15.80 -7.78 7.46
C THR A 199 16.51 -7.72 6.12
N ILE A 200 16.08 -8.49 5.12
CA ILE A 200 16.65 -8.47 3.77
C ILE A 200 16.51 -7.09 3.14
N ARG A 201 15.34 -6.45 3.26
CA ARG A 201 15.09 -5.13 2.68
C ARG A 201 15.98 -4.05 3.28
N ASN A 202 16.26 -4.14 4.57
CA ASN A 202 17.00 -3.12 5.32
C ASN A 202 18.51 -3.42 5.43
N THR A 203 18.94 -4.63 5.07
CA THR A 203 20.36 -5.03 5.15
C THR A 203 20.97 -5.04 3.75
N PRO A 204 21.80 -4.05 3.39
CA PRO A 204 22.40 -3.99 2.06
C PRO A 204 23.34 -5.18 1.83
N GLY A 205 23.21 -5.82 0.66
CA GLY A 205 24.15 -6.84 0.19
C GLY A 205 25.24 -6.26 -0.73
N ILE A 206 25.97 -7.14 -1.42
CA ILE A 206 27.05 -6.76 -2.34
C ILE A 206 26.51 -6.07 -3.60
N LEU A 207 25.35 -6.50 -4.12
CA LEU A 207 24.66 -5.77 -5.18
C LEU A 207 23.97 -4.54 -4.60
N THR A 208 24.06 -3.43 -5.33
CA THR A 208 23.34 -2.20 -4.98
C THR A 208 21.86 -2.28 -5.37
N GLU A 209 21.05 -1.41 -4.77
CA GLU A 209 19.63 -1.24 -5.12
C GLU A 209 19.41 -0.92 -6.60
N GLU A 210 20.30 -0.13 -7.18
CA GLU A 210 20.28 0.22 -8.59
C GLU A 210 20.58 -1.00 -9.47
N GLU A 211 21.61 -1.80 -9.12
CA GLU A 211 21.94 -3.04 -9.82
C GLU A 211 20.77 -4.03 -9.77
N ILE A 212 20.18 -4.24 -8.60
CA ILE A 212 19.01 -5.11 -8.41
C ILE A 212 17.83 -4.60 -9.25
N GLY A 213 17.55 -3.29 -9.21
CA GLY A 213 16.48 -2.67 -9.98
C GLY A 213 16.66 -2.83 -11.49
N ASN A 214 17.89 -2.71 -11.98
CA ASN A 214 18.23 -2.88 -13.39
C ASN A 214 18.07 -4.32 -13.85
N LEU A 215 18.58 -5.29 -13.08
CA LEU A 215 18.44 -6.72 -13.38
C LEU A 215 16.97 -7.17 -13.36
N ASN A 216 16.19 -6.74 -12.38
CA ASN A 216 14.76 -7.03 -12.31
C ASN A 216 13.96 -6.38 -13.46
N ARG A 217 14.44 -5.25 -14.00
CA ARG A 217 13.85 -4.63 -15.19
C ARG A 217 14.14 -5.47 -16.43
N GLN A 218 15.40 -5.86 -16.65
CA GLN A 218 15.80 -6.71 -17.77
C GLN A 218 15.05 -8.05 -17.78
N ALA A 219 14.90 -8.70 -16.62
CA ALA A 219 14.16 -9.96 -16.51
C ALA A 219 12.67 -9.78 -16.86
N ARG A 220 12.05 -8.67 -16.43
CA ARG A 220 10.65 -8.36 -16.78
C ARG A 220 10.48 -8.04 -18.26
N ASP A 221 11.42 -7.31 -18.84
CA ASP A 221 11.40 -6.97 -20.27
C ASP A 221 11.55 -8.24 -21.11
N TYR A 222 12.48 -9.13 -20.74
CA TYR A 222 12.61 -10.45 -21.36
C TYR A 222 11.30 -11.26 -21.31
N ILE A 223 10.67 -11.38 -20.13
CA ILE A 223 9.37 -12.10 -20.00
C ILE A 223 8.30 -11.45 -20.88
N ARG A 224 8.26 -10.11 -20.94
CA ARG A 224 7.30 -9.38 -21.77
C ARG A 224 7.51 -9.69 -23.25
N GLU A 225 8.76 -9.65 -23.72
CA GLU A 225 9.12 -9.94 -25.12
C GLU A 225 8.74 -11.37 -25.49
N ARG A 226 9.08 -12.36 -24.66
CA ARG A 226 8.70 -13.76 -24.90
C ARG A 226 7.20 -13.98 -24.91
N LYS A 227 6.45 -13.26 -24.08
CA LYS A 227 4.98 -13.29 -24.11
C LYS A 227 4.36 -12.70 -25.37
N LEU A 228 5.05 -11.81 -26.09
CA LEU A 228 4.59 -11.34 -27.39
C LEU A 228 4.75 -12.41 -28.48
N GLU A 229 5.70 -13.34 -28.29
CA GLU A 229 5.91 -14.48 -29.20
C GLU A 229 5.03 -15.69 -28.84
N ASP A 230 4.81 -15.91 -27.56
CA ASP A 230 3.98 -16.98 -26.99
C ASP A 230 3.22 -16.48 -25.76
N ASP A 231 1.91 -16.24 -25.90
CA ASP A 231 1.04 -15.76 -24.82
C ASP A 231 1.05 -16.65 -23.57
N TYR A 232 1.40 -17.93 -23.72
CA TYR A 232 1.46 -18.91 -22.63
C TYR A 232 2.87 -19.08 -22.06
N PHE A 233 3.83 -18.24 -22.47
CA PHE A 233 5.19 -18.31 -21.95
C PHE A 233 5.22 -18.11 -20.43
N ILE A 234 5.75 -19.12 -19.73
CA ILE A 234 6.01 -19.11 -18.29
C ILE A 234 7.48 -19.48 -18.09
N PRO A 235 8.28 -18.67 -17.39
CA PRO A 235 9.68 -19.00 -17.12
C PRO A 235 9.77 -20.12 -16.09
N ASN A 236 9.79 -21.37 -16.57
CA ASN A 236 9.81 -22.59 -15.74
C ASN A 236 10.98 -23.53 -16.12
N GLU A 237 12.02 -23.02 -16.78
CA GLU A 237 13.17 -23.85 -17.20
C GLU A 237 13.79 -24.60 -16.03
N LEU A 238 13.91 -23.98 -14.85
CA LEU A 238 14.44 -24.67 -13.67
C LEU A 238 13.67 -25.94 -13.35
N SER A 239 12.34 -25.89 -13.34
CA SER A 239 11.51 -27.09 -13.14
C SER A 239 11.68 -28.09 -14.28
N GLN A 240 11.66 -27.62 -15.53
CA GLN A 240 11.82 -28.49 -16.70
C GLN A 240 13.15 -29.27 -16.69
N PHE A 241 14.27 -28.58 -16.50
CA PHE A 241 15.60 -29.18 -16.51
C PHE A 241 15.88 -30.00 -15.25
N ARG A 242 15.37 -29.58 -14.08
CA ARG A 242 15.43 -30.39 -12.85
C ARG A 242 14.72 -31.73 -13.04
N ASN A 243 13.56 -31.76 -13.68
CA ASN A 243 12.81 -33.00 -13.94
C ASN A 243 13.52 -33.95 -14.92
N GLN A 244 14.42 -33.43 -15.76
CA GLN A 244 15.25 -34.22 -16.67
C GLN A 244 16.57 -34.69 -16.02
N LEU A 245 16.91 -34.15 -14.85
CA LEU A 245 18.10 -34.53 -14.11
C LEU A 245 17.95 -35.96 -13.56
N SER A 246 18.99 -36.79 -13.76
CA SER A 246 19.01 -38.12 -13.14
C SER A 246 19.07 -38.01 -11.62
N VAL A 247 18.40 -38.93 -10.93
CA VAL A 247 18.38 -38.99 -9.47
C VAL A 247 19.79 -39.06 -8.89
N ASP A 248 20.66 -39.92 -9.44
CA ASP A 248 22.08 -40.05 -9.05
C ASP A 248 22.87 -38.75 -9.04
N ILE A 249 22.48 -37.77 -9.86
CA ILE A 249 23.12 -36.44 -9.88
C ILE A 249 22.45 -35.55 -8.84
N GLY A 250 21.12 -35.45 -8.84
CA GLY A 250 20.42 -34.51 -7.97
C GLY A 250 20.46 -34.86 -6.48
N GLU A 251 20.60 -36.14 -6.11
CA GLU A 251 20.76 -36.55 -4.71
C GLU A 251 22.08 -36.08 -4.09
N ARG A 252 23.05 -35.70 -4.92
CA ARG A 252 24.37 -35.25 -4.47
C ARG A 252 24.42 -33.76 -4.13
N PHE A 253 23.33 -33.03 -4.33
CA PHE A 253 23.27 -31.59 -4.05
C PHE A 253 22.12 -31.30 -3.10
N ASP A 254 22.45 -30.75 -1.94
CA ASP A 254 21.46 -30.13 -1.06
C ASP A 254 21.05 -28.78 -1.64
N ALA A 255 19.74 -28.50 -1.69
CA ALA A 255 19.16 -27.44 -2.49
C ALA A 255 18.06 -26.67 -1.77
N HIS A 256 17.94 -25.37 -2.09
CA HIS A 256 16.85 -24.51 -1.65
C HIS A 256 16.38 -23.58 -2.77
N GLY A 257 15.08 -23.60 -3.05
CA GLY A 257 14.46 -22.77 -4.08
C GLY A 257 13.99 -21.42 -3.54
N LEU A 258 14.27 -20.33 -4.24
CA LEU A 258 13.85 -18.99 -3.81
C LEU A 258 12.43 -18.67 -4.30
N ALA A 259 11.53 -18.39 -3.35
CA ALA A 259 10.13 -18.06 -3.61
C ALA A 259 9.97 -16.73 -4.38
N LYS A 260 8.93 -16.65 -5.22
CA LYS A 260 8.66 -15.49 -6.09
C LYS A 260 8.43 -14.19 -5.31
N GLY A 261 8.86 -13.07 -5.90
CA GLY A 261 8.48 -11.72 -5.49
C GLY A 261 9.67 -10.81 -5.19
N ASP A 262 10.73 -11.36 -4.60
CA ASP A 262 11.96 -10.62 -4.27
C ASP A 262 13.23 -11.48 -4.37
N GLU A 263 13.23 -12.42 -5.32
CA GLU A 263 14.22 -13.48 -5.44
C GLU A 263 15.65 -12.96 -5.49
N LEU A 264 15.89 -11.88 -6.24
CA LEU A 264 17.22 -11.32 -6.43
C LEU A 264 17.76 -10.64 -5.15
N ARG A 265 16.89 -10.01 -4.34
CA ARG A 265 17.29 -9.47 -3.03
C ARG A 265 17.60 -10.57 -2.05
N ILE A 266 16.75 -11.60 -2.01
CA ILE A 266 16.97 -12.77 -1.16
C ILE A 266 18.30 -13.42 -1.53
N LEU A 267 18.56 -13.64 -2.82
CA LEU A 267 19.83 -14.17 -3.30
C LEU A 267 21.01 -13.27 -2.90
N ASN A 268 20.92 -11.96 -3.16
CA ASN A 268 21.98 -11.01 -2.79
C ASN A 268 22.28 -11.07 -1.29
N TYR A 269 21.25 -11.11 -0.45
CA TYR A 269 21.41 -11.21 0.99
C TYR A 269 22.09 -12.52 1.40
N LEU A 270 21.60 -13.67 0.91
CA LEU A 270 22.15 -15.00 1.24
C LEU A 270 23.61 -15.13 0.81
N LEU A 271 23.96 -14.64 -0.38
CA LEU A 271 25.34 -14.72 -0.88
C LEU A 271 26.28 -13.71 -0.18
N SER A 272 25.75 -12.62 0.36
CA SER A 272 26.54 -11.60 1.06
C SER A 272 26.75 -11.90 2.55
N HIS A 273 25.75 -12.51 3.20
CA HIS A 273 25.71 -12.69 4.65
C HIS A 273 25.72 -14.15 5.10
N GLY A 274 25.54 -15.08 4.15
CA GLY A 274 25.36 -16.50 4.46
C GLY A 274 23.95 -16.82 4.98
N ILE A 275 23.80 -18.04 5.48
CA ILE A 275 22.55 -18.52 6.07
C ILE A 275 22.63 -18.32 7.59
N SER A 276 21.58 -17.72 8.13
CA SER A 276 21.52 -17.45 9.57
C SER A 276 21.23 -18.75 10.33
N PRO A 277 22.09 -19.18 11.28
CA PRO A 277 21.82 -20.37 12.10
C PRO A 277 20.64 -20.14 13.07
N GLU A 278 20.20 -18.89 13.22
CA GLU A 278 19.11 -18.53 14.12
C GLU A 278 17.73 -18.68 13.48
N ARG A 279 17.65 -18.97 12.18
CA ARG A 279 16.41 -19.09 11.42
C ARG A 279 16.38 -20.45 10.70
N PRO A 280 15.23 -21.13 10.66
CA PRO A 280 15.10 -22.34 9.84
C PRO A 280 15.40 -22.03 8.37
N PHE A 281 16.30 -22.80 7.77
CA PHE A 281 16.58 -22.78 6.35
C PHE A 281 16.36 -24.18 5.81
N HIS A 282 15.18 -24.42 5.25
CA HIS A 282 14.76 -25.76 4.84
C HIS A 282 15.36 -26.14 3.50
N THR A 283 16.21 -27.16 3.49
CA THR A 283 16.85 -27.68 2.28
C THR A 283 16.39 -29.10 2.00
N CYS A 284 16.64 -29.57 0.78
CA CYS A 284 16.34 -30.93 0.35
C CYS A 284 17.21 -31.30 -0.86
N PRO A 285 17.33 -32.60 -1.20
CA PRO A 285 18.00 -33.01 -2.43
C PRO A 285 17.42 -32.32 -3.66
N LEU A 286 18.27 -31.92 -4.60
CA LEU A 286 17.83 -31.27 -5.85
C LEU A 286 16.88 -32.18 -6.66
N ARG A 287 17.09 -33.49 -6.63
CA ARG A 287 16.22 -34.52 -7.21
C ARG A 287 16.28 -35.75 -6.32
N ALA A 288 15.15 -36.44 -6.12
CA ALA A 288 15.10 -37.71 -5.41
C ALA A 288 14.15 -38.72 -6.10
N GLU A 289 14.36 -40.02 -5.88
CA GLU A 289 13.53 -41.10 -6.46
C GLU A 289 12.06 -41.03 -6.00
N ASN A 290 11.81 -40.72 -4.73
CA ASN A 290 10.49 -40.80 -4.09
C ASN A 290 9.90 -39.42 -3.74
N GLU A 291 10.04 -38.44 -4.64
CA GLU A 291 9.48 -37.09 -4.41
C GLU A 291 7.97 -37.09 -4.12
N VAL A 292 7.23 -38.08 -4.65
CA VAL A 292 5.77 -38.23 -4.44
C VAL A 292 5.43 -38.74 -3.03
N ASP A 293 6.25 -39.61 -2.44
CA ASP A 293 6.03 -40.11 -1.07
C ASP A 293 6.52 -39.10 -0.01
N ILE A 294 7.55 -38.31 -0.33
CA ILE A 294 8.06 -37.22 0.52
C ILE A 294 7.08 -36.02 0.55
N ALA A 295 6.20 -35.90 -0.47
CA ALA A 295 5.12 -34.92 -0.51
C ALA A 295 4.22 -34.95 0.74
N ALA A 296 4.00 -36.13 1.32
CA ALA A 296 3.20 -36.31 2.53
C ALA A 296 3.87 -35.73 3.80
N LEU A 297 5.17 -35.42 3.74
CA LEU A 297 5.97 -34.82 4.81
C LEU A 297 6.30 -33.33 4.56
N GLY A 298 5.82 -32.74 3.46
CA GLY A 298 5.74 -31.28 3.31
C GLY A 298 6.63 -30.62 2.26
N ALA A 299 7.45 -31.35 1.47
CA ALA A 299 8.14 -30.76 0.31
C ALA A 299 8.45 -31.78 -0.80
N VAL A 300 8.01 -31.50 -2.03
CA VAL A 300 8.32 -32.25 -3.26
C VAL A 300 9.56 -31.65 -3.92
N GLY A 301 10.69 -31.74 -3.21
CA GLY A 301 11.96 -31.10 -3.61
C GLY A 301 11.95 -29.56 -3.51
N PRO A 302 13.00 -28.89 -4.04
CA PRO A 302 13.15 -27.45 -3.89
C PRO A 302 12.13 -26.70 -4.73
N TYR A 303 11.73 -25.50 -4.28
CA TYR A 303 10.85 -24.62 -5.04
C TYR A 303 11.50 -24.21 -6.37
N ASP A 304 11.00 -24.73 -7.48
CA ASP A 304 11.61 -24.63 -8.81
C ASP A 304 10.84 -23.71 -9.78
N ASN A 305 9.74 -23.13 -9.31
CA ASN A 305 8.98 -22.12 -10.05
C ASN A 305 9.57 -20.71 -9.93
N GLY A 306 10.61 -20.52 -9.12
CA GLY A 306 11.28 -19.25 -8.88
C GLY A 306 12.32 -18.87 -9.93
N ALA A 307 13.07 -17.81 -9.65
CA ALA A 307 14.18 -17.36 -10.49
C ALA A 307 15.49 -18.12 -10.23
N PHE A 308 15.67 -18.62 -8.99
CA PHE A 308 16.93 -19.20 -8.54
C PHE A 308 16.71 -20.41 -7.62
N ILE A 309 17.61 -21.39 -7.72
CA ILE A 309 17.79 -22.45 -6.72
C ILE A 309 19.25 -22.36 -6.25
N VAL A 310 19.46 -22.27 -4.93
CA VAL A 310 20.81 -22.29 -4.34
C VAL A 310 21.19 -23.71 -3.95
N LEU A 311 22.46 -24.07 -4.16
CA LEU A 311 22.99 -25.41 -3.92
C LEU A 311 24.20 -25.38 -2.96
N GLY A 312 24.32 -26.44 -2.17
CA GLY A 312 25.51 -26.74 -1.37
C GLY A 312 26.67 -27.25 -2.23
N ASP A 313 27.77 -27.60 -1.58
CA ASP A 313 28.85 -28.36 -2.24
C ASP A 313 28.38 -29.78 -2.55
N VAL A 314 29.02 -30.44 -3.51
CA VAL A 314 28.71 -31.84 -3.85
C VAL A 314 28.82 -32.70 -2.59
N ASP A 315 27.87 -33.59 -2.35
CA ASP A 315 27.75 -34.49 -1.17
C ASP A 315 27.84 -33.78 0.20
N ARG A 316 27.45 -32.49 0.28
CA ARG A 316 27.41 -31.73 1.52
C ARG A 316 26.12 -30.96 1.67
N LEU A 317 25.69 -30.78 2.91
CA LEU A 317 24.55 -29.93 3.24
C LEU A 317 24.93 -28.47 3.07
N ILE A 318 23.97 -27.65 2.66
CA ILE A 318 24.15 -26.20 2.55
C ILE A 318 24.56 -25.60 3.90
N ASP A 319 23.97 -26.09 4.99
CA ASP A 319 24.27 -25.62 6.36
C ASP A 319 25.75 -25.82 6.75
N ASP A 320 26.39 -26.87 6.20
CA ASP A 320 27.79 -27.19 6.48
C ASP A 320 28.76 -26.50 5.51
N SER A 321 28.42 -26.46 4.21
CA SER A 321 29.34 -25.98 3.17
C SER A 321 29.15 -24.52 2.78
N GLY A 322 28.04 -23.92 3.19
CA GLY A 322 27.48 -22.72 2.58
C GLY A 322 26.97 -22.96 1.16
N ILE A 323 26.44 -21.90 0.54
CA ILE A 323 26.04 -21.90 -0.87
C ILE A 323 27.30 -21.93 -1.75
N ARG A 324 27.33 -22.83 -2.73
CA ARG A 324 28.43 -23.00 -3.69
C ARG A 324 28.04 -22.76 -5.13
N SER A 325 26.81 -23.11 -5.48
CA SER A 325 26.29 -22.93 -6.83
C SER A 325 24.89 -22.37 -6.79
N VAL A 326 24.51 -21.66 -7.85
CA VAL A 326 23.17 -21.09 -8.02
C VAL A 326 22.68 -21.47 -9.41
N LEU A 327 21.59 -22.21 -9.47
CA LEU A 327 20.87 -22.47 -10.70
C LEU A 327 20.02 -21.25 -11.05
N VAL A 328 20.12 -20.77 -12.28
CA VAL A 328 19.52 -19.53 -12.76
C VAL A 328 18.50 -19.86 -13.84
N ASN A 329 17.31 -19.29 -13.73
CA ASN A 329 16.25 -19.41 -14.74
C ASN A 329 16.49 -18.43 -15.91
N GLU A 330 15.93 -18.72 -17.10
CA GLU A 330 16.25 -18.05 -18.37
C GLU A 330 16.19 -16.52 -18.31
N GLN A 331 15.15 -16.00 -17.65
CA GLN A 331 14.90 -14.56 -17.55
C GLN A 331 16.02 -13.78 -16.83
N TYR A 332 16.92 -14.48 -16.11
CA TYR A 332 18.06 -13.88 -15.42
C TYR A 332 19.41 -14.26 -16.04
N TYR A 333 19.48 -14.88 -17.23
CA TYR A 333 20.76 -15.21 -17.87
C TYR A 333 21.66 -13.99 -18.10
N ASN A 334 21.09 -12.83 -18.42
CA ASN A 334 21.84 -11.59 -18.57
C ASN A 334 22.44 -11.07 -17.26
N ALA A 335 21.93 -11.51 -16.10
CA ALA A 335 22.49 -11.16 -14.80
C ALA A 335 23.76 -11.95 -14.47
N VAL A 336 23.94 -13.15 -15.04
CA VAL A 336 25.01 -14.08 -14.69
C VAL A 336 26.41 -13.45 -14.74
N PRO A 337 26.81 -12.68 -15.77
CA PRO A 337 28.14 -12.07 -15.79
C PRO A 337 28.41 -11.12 -14.62
N LEU A 338 27.42 -10.28 -14.27
CA LEU A 338 27.53 -9.35 -13.14
C LEU A 338 27.54 -10.11 -11.80
N LEU A 339 26.66 -11.10 -11.65
CA LEU A 339 26.59 -11.94 -10.47
C LEU A 339 27.91 -12.69 -10.25
N GLN A 340 28.49 -13.28 -11.29
CA GLN A 340 29.77 -13.97 -11.23
C GLN A 340 30.92 -13.04 -10.86
N GLN A 341 30.92 -11.79 -11.38
CA GLN A 341 31.90 -10.78 -11.02
C GLN A 341 31.83 -10.41 -9.53
N LYS A 342 30.61 -10.27 -8.99
CA LYS A 342 30.35 -9.83 -7.62
C LYS A 342 30.53 -10.96 -6.60
N PHE A 343 30.25 -12.19 -7.00
CA PHE A 343 30.37 -13.39 -6.19
C PHE A 343 31.28 -14.43 -6.87
N PRO A 344 32.60 -14.17 -6.98
CA PRO A 344 33.53 -14.98 -7.80
C PRO A 344 33.77 -16.41 -7.28
N LYS A 345 33.27 -16.74 -6.09
CA LYS A 345 33.37 -18.09 -5.49
C LYS A 345 32.11 -18.93 -5.69
N ILE A 346 31.09 -18.36 -6.31
CA ILE A 346 29.79 -19.01 -6.56
C ILE A 346 29.71 -19.36 -8.03
N ASP A 347 29.35 -20.60 -8.33
CA ASP A 347 29.11 -21.02 -9.72
C ASP A 347 27.66 -20.70 -10.10
N PHE A 348 27.46 -19.73 -10.99
CA PHE A 348 26.14 -19.42 -11.54
C PHE A 348 25.90 -20.27 -12.79
N ILE A 349 24.98 -21.24 -12.68
CA ILE A 349 24.70 -22.24 -13.70
C ILE A 349 23.35 -21.93 -14.32
N LYS A 350 23.30 -21.78 -15.64
CA LYS A 350 22.03 -21.62 -16.37
C LYS A 350 21.22 -22.91 -16.29
N ALA A 351 19.90 -22.82 -16.18
CA ALA A 351 19.00 -23.98 -16.14
C ALA A 351 19.24 -24.92 -17.33
N SER A 352 19.43 -24.36 -18.53
CA SER A 352 19.78 -25.10 -19.76
C SER A 352 21.11 -25.85 -19.73
N GLU A 353 22.02 -25.48 -18.83
CA GLU A 353 23.36 -26.09 -18.68
C GLU A 353 23.43 -27.02 -17.46
N MET A 354 22.34 -27.14 -16.69
CA MET A 354 22.27 -27.79 -15.36
C MET A 354 22.89 -29.19 -15.35
N THR A 355 22.40 -30.10 -16.19
CA THR A 355 22.85 -31.50 -16.19
C THR A 355 24.36 -31.62 -16.46
N THR A 356 24.85 -30.89 -17.46
CA THR A 356 26.26 -30.93 -17.85
C THR A 356 27.14 -30.32 -16.77
N ALA A 357 26.78 -29.15 -16.25
CA ALA A 357 27.55 -28.43 -15.24
C ALA A 357 27.63 -29.22 -13.91
N LEU A 358 26.51 -29.74 -13.41
CA LEU A 358 26.48 -30.52 -12.17
C LEU A 358 27.27 -31.83 -12.30
N SER A 359 27.16 -32.51 -13.44
CA SER A 359 27.97 -33.70 -13.74
C SER A 359 29.47 -33.40 -13.69
N GLN A 360 29.87 -32.22 -14.17
CA GLN A 360 31.26 -31.80 -14.18
C GLN A 360 31.76 -31.41 -12.79
N LEU A 361 30.95 -30.74 -11.97
CA LEU A 361 31.27 -30.46 -10.56
C LEU A 361 31.52 -31.74 -9.78
N ILE A 362 30.67 -32.75 -9.98
CA ILE A 362 30.84 -34.09 -9.41
C ILE A 362 32.20 -34.71 -9.79
N LYS A 363 32.54 -34.70 -11.08
CA LYS A 363 33.80 -35.27 -11.59
C LYS A 363 35.01 -34.54 -11.02
N ASN A 364 34.98 -33.21 -11.05
CA ASN A 364 36.07 -32.36 -10.56
C ASN A 364 36.32 -32.57 -9.05
N LYS A 365 35.27 -32.85 -8.25
CA LYS A 365 35.44 -33.18 -6.84
C LYS A 365 36.11 -34.55 -6.66
N ALA A 366 35.71 -35.55 -7.45
CA ALA A 366 36.30 -36.88 -7.38
C ALA A 366 37.80 -36.88 -7.71
N GLU A 367 38.27 -35.98 -8.57
CA GLU A 367 39.69 -35.83 -8.93
C GLU A 367 40.54 -35.09 -7.87
N ARG A 368 39.90 -34.46 -6.88
CA ARG A 368 40.57 -33.73 -5.79
C ARG A 368 40.76 -34.55 -4.51
N ILE A 369 40.20 -35.75 -4.47
CA ILE A 369 40.32 -36.74 -3.39
C ILE A 369 41.38 -37.76 -3.82
#